data_AF-A0A166ESA1-F1
#
_entry.id   AF-A0A166ESA1-F1
#
_cell.length_a   1.000
_cell.length_b   1.000
_cell.length_c   1.000
_cell.angle_alpha   90.00
_cell.angle_beta   90.00
_cell.angle_gamma   90.00
#
_symmetry.space_group_name_H-M   'P 1'
#
loop_
_entity.id
_entity.type
_entity.pdbx_description
1 polymer ?
#
loop_
_entity_poly.entity_id
_entity_poly.type
_entity_poly.pdbx_seq_one_letter_code
_entity_poly.pdbx_strand_id
1 'polypeptide(L)'
;MSVLSAGLRSPPTPRSEAAPSPRPKFDGEQLKPYIKQLLVSTLQNVTWVDAKDRTNGSRLIKEIGGRVKERMLQIEPRNFKYIVLTQINENAGQGGRADMACHWEDSDAVVQEVYINDSLICICIAFAVRTV
;
A
#
# COMPACT_ATOMS: atom_id res chain seq x y z
N MET A 1 -50.17 18.48 48.43
CA MET A 1 -49.14 19.47 48.03
C MET A 1 -47.89 18.71 47.70
N SER A 2 -47.51 18.66 46.42
CA SER A 2 -46.39 17.84 45.92
C SER A 2 -45.16 18.74 45.75
N VAL A 3 -44.06 18.40 46.43
CA VAL A 3 -42.75 19.05 46.24
C VAL A 3 -41.94 18.19 45.27
N LEU A 4 -41.84 18.64 44.02
CA LEU A 4 -40.97 18.03 43.01
C LEU A 4 -39.52 18.46 43.27
N SER A 5 -38.67 17.47 43.53
CA SER A 5 -37.22 17.62 43.52
C SER A 5 -36.76 17.93 42.09
N ALA A 6 -36.32 19.17 41.85
CA ALA A 6 -35.66 19.55 40.61
C ALA A 6 -34.20 19.04 40.65
N GLY A 7 -33.98 17.84 40.12
CA GLY A 7 -32.63 17.32 39.89
C GLY A 7 -31.88 18.23 38.92
N LEU A 8 -30.76 18.79 39.37
CA LEU A 8 -29.79 19.52 38.55
C LEU A 8 -29.20 18.55 37.52
N ARG A 9 -29.76 18.55 36.30
CA ARG A 9 -29.23 17.78 35.17
C ARG A 9 -28.42 18.72 34.29
N SER A 10 -27.16 18.37 34.03
CA SER A 10 -26.29 19.09 33.10
C SER A 10 -26.98 19.25 31.74
N PRO A 11 -26.77 20.37 31.01
CA PRO A 11 -27.29 20.52 29.66
C PRO A 11 -26.84 19.34 28.80
N PRO A 12 -27.70 18.77 27.94
CA PRO A 12 -27.24 17.78 26.98
C PRO A 12 -26.18 18.46 26.10
N THR A 13 -25.00 17.84 26.02
CA THR A 13 -23.98 18.23 25.05
C THR A 13 -24.61 18.21 23.65
N PRO A 14 -24.47 19.28 22.83
CA PRO A 14 -24.91 19.22 21.46
C PRO A 14 -24.12 18.10 20.78
N ARG A 15 -24.79 16.98 20.54
CA ARG A 15 -24.24 15.89 19.76
C ARG A 15 -24.17 16.45 18.34
N SER A 16 -22.98 16.76 17.85
CA SER A 16 -22.79 17.07 16.43
C SER A 16 -23.43 15.92 15.63
N GLU A 17 -24.53 16.22 14.95
CA GLU A 17 -25.30 15.25 14.15
C GLU A 17 -24.56 14.80 12.89
N ALA A 18 -23.39 15.35 12.61
CA ALA A 18 -22.49 14.81 11.61
C ALA A 18 -21.59 13.76 12.26
N ALA A 19 -21.97 12.49 12.19
CA ALA A 19 -20.94 11.45 12.13
C ALA A 19 -19.98 11.86 10.99
N PRO A 20 -18.65 11.90 11.23
CA PRO A 20 -17.72 12.25 10.17
C PRO A 20 -18.00 11.31 8.99
N SER A 21 -18.13 11.87 7.78
CA SER A 21 -18.29 11.07 6.57
C SER A 21 -17.22 9.98 6.56
N PRO A 22 -17.54 8.74 6.12
CA PRO A 22 -16.57 7.67 6.07
C PRO A 22 -15.34 8.15 5.31
N ARG A 23 -14.20 8.21 6.01
CA ARG A 23 -12.94 8.63 5.38
C ARG A 23 -12.66 7.67 4.22
N PRO A 24 -12.29 8.17 3.03
CA PRO A 24 -11.93 7.30 1.91
C PRO A 24 -10.80 6.38 2.37
N LYS A 25 -10.95 5.08 2.08
CA LYS A 25 -9.98 4.04 2.42
C LYS A 25 -9.55 3.36 1.14
N PHE A 26 -8.25 3.24 0.94
CA PHE A 26 -7.72 2.55 -0.23
C PHE A 26 -7.96 1.04 -0.12
N ASP A 27 -8.48 0.41 -1.17
CA ASP A 27 -8.72 -1.03 -1.21
C ASP A 27 -7.42 -1.79 -1.55
N GLY A 28 -6.63 -2.05 -0.52
CA GLY A 28 -5.40 -2.83 -0.63
C GLY A 28 -5.63 -4.31 -0.96
N GLU A 29 -6.79 -4.87 -0.61
CA GLU A 29 -7.14 -6.27 -0.88
C GLU A 29 -7.37 -6.51 -2.37
N GLN A 30 -7.84 -5.49 -3.09
CA GLN A 30 -7.92 -5.54 -4.55
C GLN A 30 -6.54 -5.40 -5.24
N LEU A 31 -5.62 -4.63 -4.65
CA LEU A 31 -4.30 -4.39 -5.23
C LEU A 31 -3.35 -5.59 -5.07
N LYS A 32 -3.37 -6.24 -3.91
CA LYS A 32 -2.48 -7.36 -3.59
C LYS A 32 -2.45 -8.50 -4.62
N PRO A 33 -3.59 -9.10 -5.04
CA PRO A 33 -3.58 -10.17 -6.04
C PRO A 33 -3.08 -9.68 -7.40
N TYR A 34 -3.35 -8.42 -7.75
CA TYR A 34 -2.82 -7.81 -8.97
C TYR A 34 -1.29 -7.74 -8.95
N ILE A 35 -0.68 -7.23 -7.86
CA ILE A 35 0.78 -7.15 -7.75
C ILE A 35 1.38 -8.55 -7.85
N LYS A 36 0.82 -9.52 -7.13
CA LYS A 36 1.29 -10.91 -7.17
C LYS A 36 1.28 -11.48 -8.59
N GLN A 37 0.16 -11.34 -9.32
CA GLN A 37 0.05 -11.82 -10.70
C GLN A 37 1.01 -11.08 -11.64
N LEU A 38 1.14 -9.76 -11.49
CA LEU A 38 2.06 -8.95 -12.26
C LEU A 38 3.49 -9.45 -12.10
N LEU A 39 3.97 -9.60 -10.86
CA LEU A 39 5.33 -10.07 -10.57
C LEU A 39 5.58 -11.46 -11.19
N VAL A 40 4.65 -12.41 -11.03
CA VAL A 40 4.77 -13.73 -11.65
C VAL A 40 4.86 -13.61 -13.18
N SER A 41 3.93 -12.90 -13.81
CA SER A 41 3.87 -12.81 -15.28
C SER A 41 5.10 -12.13 -15.89
N THR A 42 5.66 -11.13 -15.20
CA THR A 42 6.79 -10.34 -15.67
C THR A 42 8.12 -11.04 -15.40
N LEU A 43 8.26 -11.76 -14.29
CA LEU A 43 9.56 -12.25 -13.80
C LEU A 43 9.76 -13.77 -13.90
N GLN A 44 8.72 -14.56 -14.18
CA GLN A 44 8.82 -16.04 -14.24
C GLN A 44 9.89 -16.58 -15.19
N ASN A 45 10.15 -15.87 -16.29
CA ASN A 45 11.14 -16.26 -17.30
C ASN A 45 12.36 -15.33 -17.29
N VAL A 46 12.52 -14.52 -16.24
CA VAL A 46 13.65 -13.58 -16.10
C VAL A 46 14.70 -14.21 -15.20
N THR A 47 15.90 -14.37 -15.75
CA THR A 47 17.08 -14.75 -14.99
C THR A 47 17.86 -13.49 -14.60
N TRP A 48 18.45 -13.47 -13.42
CA TRP A 48 19.42 -12.43 -13.07
C TRP A 48 20.57 -12.42 -14.09
N VAL A 49 20.74 -11.29 -14.78
CA VAL A 49 21.84 -11.07 -15.72
C VAL A 49 22.86 -10.18 -15.03
N ASP A 50 24.13 -10.57 -15.17
CA ASP A 50 25.30 -9.99 -14.50
C ASP A 50 25.33 -8.45 -14.56
N ALA A 51 26.07 -7.82 -13.64
CA ALA A 51 26.01 -6.40 -13.28
C ALA A 51 26.27 -5.38 -14.42
N LYS A 52 26.55 -5.85 -15.64
CA LYS A 52 26.68 -5.07 -16.88
C LYS A 52 25.33 -4.79 -17.55
N ASP A 53 24.28 -5.58 -17.30
CA ASP A 53 22.92 -5.34 -17.84
C ASP A 53 22.00 -4.59 -16.85
N ARG A 54 22.54 -3.51 -16.27
CA ARG A 54 21.77 -2.61 -15.39
C ARG A 54 20.57 -1.97 -16.09
N THR A 55 20.64 -1.88 -17.42
CA THR A 55 19.59 -1.37 -18.30
C THR A 55 18.32 -2.19 -18.21
N ASN A 56 18.41 -3.51 -18.30
CA ASN A 56 17.23 -4.36 -18.25
C ASN A 56 16.60 -4.40 -16.84
N GLY A 57 17.42 -4.46 -15.79
CA GLY A 57 16.93 -4.39 -14.41
C GLY A 57 16.22 -3.07 -14.10
N SER A 58 16.80 -1.93 -14.49
CA SER A 58 16.17 -0.61 -14.35
C SER A 58 14.84 -0.51 -15.09
N ARG A 59 14.76 -1.10 -16.29
CA ARG A 59 13.54 -1.16 -17.09
C ARG A 59 12.44 -1.95 -16.37
N LEU A 60 12.75 -3.15 -15.87
CA LEU A 60 11.80 -3.99 -15.13
C LEU A 60 11.28 -3.30 -13.87
N ILE A 61 12.17 -2.66 -13.09
CA ILE A 61 11.81 -1.90 -11.90
C ILE A 61 10.82 -0.76 -12.25
N LYS A 62 11.10 0.00 -13.31
CA LYS A 62 10.22 1.09 -13.77
C LYS A 62 8.89 0.57 -14.31
N GLU A 63 8.91 -0.54 -15.05
CA GLU A 63 7.71 -1.16 -15.63
C GLU A 63 6.77 -1.65 -14.53
N ILE A 64 7.29 -2.45 -13.58
CA ILE A 64 6.50 -2.96 -12.45
C ILE A 64 5.98 -1.79 -11.61
N GLY A 65 6.84 -0.86 -11.21
CA GLY A 65 6.45 0.28 -10.40
C GLY A 65 5.39 1.15 -11.07
N GLY A 66 5.52 1.38 -12.38
CA GLY A 66 4.56 2.13 -13.18
C GLY A 66 3.19 1.45 -13.26
N ARG A 67 3.15 0.16 -13.59
CA ARG A 67 1.91 -0.62 -13.70
C ARG A 67 1.17 -0.74 -12.37
N VAL A 68 1.90 -0.94 -11.26
CA VAL A 68 1.31 -0.94 -9.92
C VAL A 68 0.69 0.43 -9.61
N LYS A 69 1.43 1.53 -9.84
CA LYS A 69 0.91 2.88 -9.61
C LYS A 69 -0.32 3.19 -10.46
N GLU A 70 -0.33 2.79 -11.73
CA GLU A 70 -1.48 2.93 -12.61
C GLU A 70 -2.69 2.14 -12.07
N ARG A 71 -2.47 0.92 -11.59
CA ARG A 71 -3.54 0.14 -10.95
C ARG A 71 -4.07 0.83 -9.70
N MET A 72 -3.21 1.41 -8.86
CA MET A 72 -3.66 2.17 -7.69
C MET A 72 -4.56 3.34 -8.07
N LEU A 73 -4.21 4.08 -9.13
CA LEU A 73 -5.03 5.17 -9.67
C LEU A 73 -6.38 4.68 -10.23
N GLN A 74 -6.45 3.46 -10.76
CA GLN A 74 -7.72 2.86 -11.20
C GLN A 74 -8.62 2.45 -10.04
N ILE A 75 -8.03 1.96 -8.94
CA ILE A 75 -8.76 1.56 -7.73
C ILE A 75 -9.36 2.80 -7.06
N GLU A 76 -8.54 3.84 -6.89
CA GLU A 76 -8.97 5.11 -6.30
C GLU A 76 -8.21 6.27 -6.97
N PRO A 77 -8.87 7.06 -7.83
CA PRO A 77 -8.18 8.12 -8.59
C PRO A 77 -7.91 9.38 -7.77
N ARG A 78 -8.48 9.54 -6.58
CA ARG A 78 -8.41 10.77 -5.77
C ARG A 78 -8.01 10.47 -4.33
N ASN A 79 -7.86 11.51 -3.52
CA ASN A 79 -7.68 11.42 -2.06
C ASN A 79 -6.37 10.79 -1.55
N PHE A 80 -5.54 10.21 -2.41
CA PHE A 80 -4.28 9.57 -2.03
C PHE A 80 -3.10 10.01 -2.90
N LYS A 81 -1.92 10.10 -2.28
CA LYS A 81 -0.62 10.11 -2.93
C LYS A 81 -0.10 8.68 -2.99
N TYR A 82 0.35 8.27 -4.17
CA TYR A 82 0.86 6.92 -4.42
C TYR A 82 2.38 6.88 -4.53
N ILE A 83 2.98 6.02 -3.72
CA ILE A 83 4.42 5.71 -3.74
C ILE A 83 4.55 4.23 -4.03
N VAL A 84 5.41 3.86 -4.98
CA VAL A 84 5.73 2.47 -5.27
C VAL A 84 7.24 2.30 -5.25
N LEU A 85 7.69 1.41 -4.38
CA LEU A 85 9.09 0.99 -4.28
C LEU A 85 9.19 -0.39 -4.91
N THR A 86 10.12 -0.56 -5.85
CA THR A 86 10.39 -1.85 -6.47
C THR A 86 11.89 -2.10 -6.44
N GLN A 87 12.28 -3.25 -5.92
CA GLN A 87 13.67 -3.68 -5.82
C GLN A 87 13.80 -5.06 -6.45
N ILE A 88 14.83 -5.27 -7.26
CA ILE A 88 15.20 -6.57 -7.80
C ILE A 88 16.66 -6.81 -7.40
N ASN A 89 16.91 -7.95 -6.76
CA ASN A 89 18.21 -8.38 -6.29
C ASN A 89 18.51 -9.78 -6.81
N GLU A 90 19.79 -10.14 -6.90
CA GLU A 90 20.22 -11.52 -7.17
C GLU A 90 19.71 -12.46 -6.07
N ASN A 91 19.36 -13.69 -6.42
CA ASN A 91 19.16 -14.79 -5.49
C ASN A 91 20.40 -15.69 -5.52
N ALA A 92 21.32 -15.46 -4.58
CA ALA A 92 22.54 -16.24 -4.39
C ALA A 92 22.48 -17.14 -3.15
N GLY A 93 21.27 -17.46 -2.67
CA GLY A 93 21.06 -18.23 -1.43
C GLY A 93 21.34 -17.43 -0.15
N GLN A 94 21.36 -16.10 -0.23
CA GLN A 94 21.58 -15.23 0.91
C GLN A 94 20.34 -15.09 1.80
N GLY A 95 20.55 -14.94 3.11
CA GLY A 95 19.50 -14.55 4.03
C GLY A 95 19.19 -13.05 3.88
N GLY A 96 17.96 -12.71 3.51
CA GLY A 96 17.49 -11.33 3.38
C GLY A 96 16.36 -11.02 4.36
N ARG A 97 16.40 -9.83 4.98
CA ARG A 97 15.30 -9.30 5.79
C ARG A 97 15.04 -7.84 5.37
N ALA A 98 13.78 -7.54 5.07
CA ALA A 98 13.31 -6.20 4.78
C ALA A 98 12.09 -5.91 5.65
N ASP A 99 12.22 -4.93 6.54
CA ASP A 99 11.13 -4.43 7.39
C ASP A 99 10.85 -2.97 7.06
N MET A 100 9.70 -2.50 7.54
CA MET A 100 9.29 -1.12 7.41
C MET A 100 8.47 -0.72 8.62
N ALA A 101 8.63 0.54 9.04
CA ALA A 101 7.80 1.18 10.04
C ALA A 101 7.16 2.45 9.44
N CYS A 102 5.88 2.65 9.67
CA CYS A 102 5.13 3.79 9.16
C CYS A 102 4.36 4.49 10.28
N HIS A 103 4.23 5.82 10.17
CA HIS A 103 3.41 6.66 11.03
C HIS A 103 2.37 7.33 10.15
N TRP A 104 1.12 6.88 10.24
CA TRP A 104 0.05 7.26 9.31
C TRP A 104 -1.33 7.15 9.96
N GLU A 105 -2.36 7.60 9.24
CA GLU A 105 -3.76 7.57 9.70
C GLU A 105 -4.46 6.27 9.28
N ASP A 106 -5.62 5.95 9.88
CA ASP A 106 -6.39 4.71 9.61
C ASP A 106 -6.78 4.48 8.14
N SER A 107 -6.85 5.57 7.35
CA SER A 107 -7.19 5.54 5.94
C SER A 107 -6.03 5.13 5.03
N ASP A 108 -4.80 5.23 5.54
CA ASP A 108 -3.59 4.97 4.78
C ASP A 108 -3.36 3.46 4.65
N ALA A 109 -2.73 3.05 3.56
CA ALA A 109 -2.53 1.64 3.27
C ALA A 109 -1.13 1.36 2.73
N VAL A 110 -0.62 0.17 3.09
CA VAL A 110 0.51 -0.46 2.43
C VAL A 110 0.11 -1.82 1.90
N VAL A 111 0.59 -2.14 0.70
CA VAL A 111 0.56 -3.48 0.14
C VAL A 111 1.97 -3.87 -0.24
N GLN A 112 2.44 -5.01 0.26
CA GLN A 112 3.75 -5.56 -0.03
C GLN A 112 3.59 -6.95 -0.65
N GLU A 113 4.35 -7.20 -1.71
CA GLU A 113 4.48 -8.51 -2.33
C GLU A 113 5.95 -8.81 -2.64
N VAL A 114 6.29 -10.10 -2.51
CA VAL A 114 7.63 -10.62 -2.75
C VAL A 114 7.52 -11.75 -3.77
N TYR A 115 8.36 -11.70 -4.79
CA TYR A 115 8.53 -12.75 -5.80
C TYR A 115 9.96 -13.28 -5.74
N ILE A 116 10.11 -14.59 -5.83
CA ILE A 116 11.40 -15.27 -5.77
C ILE A 116 11.42 -16.34 -6.86
N ASN A 117 12.50 -16.40 -7.62
CA ASN A 117 12.86 -17.54 -8.46
C ASN A 117 14.32 -17.96 -8.16
N ASP A 118 14.85 -18.92 -8.91
CA ASP A 118 16.18 -19.49 -8.67
C ASP A 118 17.33 -18.48 -8.81
N SER A 119 17.11 -17.33 -9.45
CA SER A 119 18.16 -16.36 -9.79
C SER A 119 17.94 -14.96 -9.24
N LEU A 120 16.70 -14.57 -8.91
CA LEU A 120 16.38 -13.22 -8.43
C LEU A 120 15.28 -13.20 -7.36
N ILE A 121 15.30 -12.12 -6.58
CA ILE A 121 14.32 -11.74 -5.58
C ILE A 121 13.78 -10.36 -5.96
N CYS A 122 12.47 -10.22 -6.13
CA CYS A 122 11.80 -8.96 -6.35
C CYS A 122 10.89 -8.61 -5.17
N ILE A 123 11.00 -7.38 -4.67
CA ILE A 123 10.16 -6.83 -3.61
C ILE A 123 9.45 -5.60 -4.18
N CYS A 124 8.11 -5.61 -4.11
CA CYS A 124 7.28 -4.49 -4.51
C CYS A 124 6.45 -4.02 -3.31
N ILE A 125 6.59 -2.75 -2.95
CA ILE A 125 5.87 -2.11 -1.84
C ILE A 125 5.13 -0.90 -2.38
N ALA A 126 3.80 -0.90 -2.22
CA ALA A 126 2.90 0.14 -2.67
C ALA A 126 2.26 0.83 -1.47
N PHE A 127 2.30 2.16 -1.46
CA PHE A 127 1.76 3.01 -0.40
C PHE A 127 0.66 3.90 -0.95
N ALA A 128 -0.48 3.93 -0.28
CA ALA A 128 -1.54 4.91 -0.47
C ALA A 128 -1.59 5.80 0.77
N VAL A 129 -1.12 7.04 0.66
CA VAL A 129 -1.08 8.01 1.76
C VAL A 129 -2.08 9.11 1.48
N ARG A 130 -3.05 9.31 2.37
CA ARG A 130 -4.16 10.23 2.20
C ARG A 130 -3.65 11.65 2.04
N THR A 131 -4.20 12.35 1.06
CA THR A 131 -4.04 13.79 0.91
C THR A 131 -5.08 14.49 1.78
N VAL A 132 -4.62 15.34 2.69
CA VAL A 132 -5.45 16.33 3.39
C VAL A 132 -5.89 17.45 2.45
#